data_AF-A0A560PFT0-F1
#
_entry.id   AF-A0A560PFT0-F1
#
_cell.length_a   1.000
_cell.length_b   1.000
_cell.length_c   1.000
_cell.angle_alpha   90.00
_cell.angle_beta   90.00
_cell.angle_gamma   90.00
#
_symmetry.space_group_name_H-M   'P 1'
#
loop_
_entity.id
_entity.type
_entity.pdbx_description
1 polymer ?
#
loop_
_entity_poly.entity_id
_entity_poly.type
_entity_poly.pdbx_seq_one_letter_code
_entity_poly.pdbx_strand_id
1 'polypeptide(L)' 'MTKYLGKAQKLNITLPGYLLNRIDEYVLHHPEEKSRSGFLASAALKVLQQGR' A
#
# COMPACT_ATOMS: atom_id res chain seq x y z
N MET A 1 1.73 -9.72 -10.70
CA MET A 1 2.57 -8.54 -10.38
C MET A 1 3.49 -8.76 -9.17
N THR A 2 3.15 -9.58 -8.18
CA THR A 2 3.95 -9.77 -6.93
C THR A 2 5.27 -10.56 -7.08
N LYS A 3 5.54 -11.17 -8.24
CA LYS A 3 6.64 -12.16 -8.38
C LYS A 3 8.05 -11.55 -8.56
N TYR A 4 8.15 -10.23 -8.72
CA TYR A 4 9.40 -9.55 -9.11
C TYR A 4 9.93 -8.53 -8.10
N LEU A 5 9.26 -8.32 -6.95
CA LEU A 5 9.68 -7.35 -5.93
C LEU A 5 10.60 -7.93 -4.84
N GLY A 6 10.96 -9.20 -4.95
CA GLY A 6 11.72 -9.91 -3.91
C GLY A 6 10.86 -10.24 -2.67
N LYS A 7 11.53 -10.62 -1.58
CA LYS A 7 10.87 -10.98 -0.32
C LYS A 7 10.34 -9.73 0.38
N ALA A 8 9.07 -9.75 0.80
CA ALA A 8 8.49 -8.68 1.59
C ALA A 8 9.25 -8.51 2.93
N GLN A 9 9.59 -7.26 3.26
CA GLN A 9 10.21 -6.91 4.53
C GLN A 9 9.20 -6.20 5.43
N LYS A 10 9.17 -6.55 6.72
CA LYS A 10 8.30 -5.92 7.71
C LYS A 10 8.92 -4.60 8.16
N LEU A 11 8.08 -3.57 8.24
CA LEU A 11 8.44 -2.22 8.65
C LEU A 11 7.41 -1.74 9.68
N ASN A 12 7.86 -0.97 10.68
CA ASN A 12 6.99 -0.25 11.61
C ASN A 12 6.96 1.24 11.22
N ILE A 13 5.76 1.81 11.05
CA ILE A 13 5.55 3.23 10.71
C ILE A 13 4.48 3.85 11.61
N THR A 14 4.51 5.18 11.71
CA THR A 14 3.45 5.97 12.35
C THR A 14 2.69 6.74 11.27
N LEU A 15 1.36 6.68 11.31
CA LEU A 15 0.46 7.42 10.42
C LEU A 15 -0.64 8.09 11.24
N PRO A 16 -1.21 9.22 10.80
CA PRO A 16 -2.40 9.80 11.43
C PRO A 16 -3.55 8.80 11.46
N GLY A 17 -4.27 8.68 12.59
CA GLY A 17 -5.37 7.72 12.74
C GLY A 17 -6.47 7.87 11.69
N TYR A 18 -6.83 9.11 11.34
CA TYR A 18 -7.77 9.39 10.27
C TYR A 18 -7.33 8.80 8.92
N LEU A 19 -6.03 8.90 8.59
CA LEU A 19 -5.49 8.32 7.36
C LEU A 19 -5.58 6.79 7.40
N LEU A 20 -5.27 6.17 8.54
CA LEU A 20 -5.34 4.72 8.69
C LEU A 20 -6.77 4.21 8.46
N ASN A 21 -7.77 4.87 9.03
CA ASN A 21 -9.18 4.54 8.83
C ASN A 21 -9.59 4.63 7.36
N ARG A 22 -9.15 5.68 6.65
CA ARG A 22 -9.42 5.85 5.22
C ARG A 22 -8.78 4.76 4.37
N ILE A 23 -7.57 4.31 4.74
CA ILE A 23 -6.91 3.19 4.06
C ILE A 23 -7.69 1.88 4.29
N ASP A 24 -8.16 1.65 5.51
CA ASP A 24 -8.95 0.46 5.83
C ASP A 24 -10.27 0.40 5.06
N GLU A 25 -11.02 1.51 5.05
CA GLU A 25 -12.24 1.65 4.24
C GLU A 25 -11.95 1.37 2.77
N TYR A 26 -10.88 1.95 2.22
CA TYR A 26 -10.51 1.75 0.83
C TYR A 26 -10.24 0.27 0.52
N VAL A 27 -9.43 -0.41 1.35
CA VAL A 27 -9.05 -1.81 1.13
C VAL A 27 -10.26 -2.75 1.25
N LEU A 28 -11.25 -2.44 2.09
CA LEU A 28 -12.49 -3.21 2.18
C LEU A 28 -13.27 -3.22 0.85
N HIS A 29 -13.21 -2.12 0.08
CA HIS A 29 -13.91 -1.99 -1.19
C HIS A 29 -13.05 -2.37 -2.42
N HIS A 30 -11.73 -2.54 -2.23
CA HIS A 30 -10.77 -2.80 -3.31
C HIS A 30 -9.92 -4.05 -2.99
N PRO A 31 -10.50 -5.26 -3.17
CA PRO A 31 -9.85 -6.52 -2.80
C PRO A 31 -8.56 -6.80 -3.60
N GLU A 32 -8.29 -6.07 -4.68
CA GLU A 32 -7.05 -6.15 -5.46
C GLU A 32 -5.81 -5.70 -4.67
N GLU A 33 -5.95 -4.73 -3.74
CA GLU A 33 -4.86 -4.23 -2.89
C GLU A 33 -4.60 -5.15 -1.69
N LYS A 34 -5.60 -5.98 -1.30
CA LYS A 34 -5.56 -7.07 -0.28
C LYS A 34 -5.24 -6.67 1.17
N SER A 35 -4.53 -5.57 1.41
CA SER A 35 -4.07 -5.15 2.74
C SER A 35 -3.58 -3.70 2.75
N ARG A 36 -3.44 -3.11 3.94
CA ARG A 36 -2.77 -1.80 4.14
C ARG A 36 -1.39 -1.76 3.46
N SER A 37 -0.59 -2.81 3.61
CA SER A 37 0.75 -2.90 3.02
C SER A 37 0.70 -2.96 1.48
N GLY A 38 -0.29 -3.65 0.92
CA GLY A 38 -0.50 -3.69 -0.53
C GLY A 38 -0.87 -2.32 -1.09
N PHE A 39 -1.84 -1.66 -0.45
CA PHE A 39 -2.23 -0.29 -0.79
C PHE A 39 -1.02 0.68 -0.77
N LEU A 40 -0.22 0.66 0.30
CA LEU A 40 0.97 1.51 0.42
C LEU A 40 2.02 1.20 -0.66
N ALA A 41 2.23 -0.08 -0.99
CA ALA A 41 3.15 -0.48 -2.05
C ALA A 41 2.68 0.00 -3.44
N SER A 42 1.39 -0.16 -3.75
CA SER A 42 0.76 0.31 -5.00
C SER A 42 0.85 1.83 -5.14
N ALA A 43 0.54 2.56 -4.06
CA ALA A 43 0.68 4.01 -4.03
C ALA A 43 2.13 4.45 -4.27
N ALA A 44 3.10 3.82 -3.59
CA ALA A 44 4.53 4.13 -3.79
C ALA A 44 4.98 3.85 -5.24
N LEU A 45 4.57 2.72 -5.83
CA LEU A 45 4.89 2.40 -7.22
C LEU A 45 4.31 3.44 -8.19
N LYS A 46 3.06 3.88 -7.99
CA LYS A 46 2.43 4.93 -8.81
C LYS A 46 3.24 6.23 -8.77
N VAL A 47 3.65 6.67 -7.57
CA VAL A 47 4.48 7.88 -7.41
C VAL A 47 5.83 7.72 -8.12
N LEU A 48 6.49 6.57 -7.98
CA LEU A 48 7.80 6.31 -8.61
C LEU A 48 7.71 6.16 -10.13
N GLN A 49 6.57 5.76 -10.68
CA GLN A 49 6.34 5.66 -12.12
C GLN A 49 5.99 7.01 -12.76
N GLN A 50 5.30 7.90 -12.02
CA GLN A 50 4.96 9.25 -12.47
C GLN A 50 6.17 10.20 -12.51
N GLY A 51 7.23 9.89 -11.76
CA GLY A 51 8.49 10.63 -11.76
C GLY A 51 9.44 10.28 -12.91
N ARG A 52 8.96 9.63 -13.98
CA ARG A 52 9.71 9.31 -15.21
C ARG A 52 9.20 10.11 -16.38
#